data_AF-A0A848TDJ9-F1
#
_entry.id   AF-A0A848TDJ9-F1
#
_cell.length_a   1.000
_cell.length_b   1.000
_cell.length_c   1.000
_cell.angle_alpha   90.00
_cell.angle_beta   90.00
_cell.angle_gamma   90.00
#
_symmetry.space_group_name_H-M   'P 1'
#
loop_
_entity.id
_entity.type
_entity.pdbx_description
1 polymer ?
#
loop_
_entity_poly.entity_id
_entity_poly.type
_entity_poly.pdbx_seq_one_letter_code
_entity_poly.pdbx_strand_id
1 'polypeptide(L)'
;SGGQSAFDVIKKVASAGYTRGRVPQDLFVVEGGMGATALSTAGDPSTALQTLVPEIGTTAAAETAVGSGTIAMDERSKAKMQGYEGDPCGDCGNYTLVRNGTCMKCNTCGATSGCS
;
A
#
# COMPACT_ATOMS: atom_id res chain seq x y z
N SER A 1 20.45 25.84 -19.97
CA SER A 1 20.98 24.50 -19.60
C SER A 1 19.96 23.87 -18.66
N GLY A 2 19.18 22.91 -19.17
CA GLY A 2 17.98 22.39 -18.50
C GLY A 2 18.31 21.53 -17.28
N GLY A 3 18.19 22.10 -16.09
CA GLY A 3 18.13 21.34 -14.84
C GLY A 3 16.81 20.58 -14.81
N GLN A 4 16.89 19.25 -14.65
CA GLN A 4 15.72 18.40 -14.56
C GLN A 4 14.86 18.91 -13.41
N SER A 5 13.65 19.37 -13.71
CA SER A 5 12.77 19.90 -12.69
C SER A 5 12.52 18.78 -11.65
N ALA A 6 12.41 19.12 -10.37
CA ALA A 6 12.09 18.13 -9.34
C ALA A 6 10.83 17.31 -9.70
N PHE A 7 9.95 17.92 -10.50
CA PHE A 7 8.78 17.27 -11.08
C PHE A 7 9.11 16.15 -12.08
N ASP A 8 10.12 16.32 -12.92
CA ASP A 8 10.57 15.30 -13.89
C ASP A 8 11.21 14.10 -13.18
N VAL A 9 11.86 14.34 -12.05
CA VAL A 9 12.41 13.27 -11.20
C VAL A 9 11.26 12.51 -10.52
N ILE A 10 10.27 13.22 -9.96
CA ILE A 10 9.11 12.61 -9.31
C ILE A 10 8.27 11.79 -10.31
N LYS A 11 8.10 12.26 -11.55
CA LYS A 11 7.35 11.53 -12.58
C LYS A 11 8.03 10.24 -13.05
N LYS A 12 9.36 10.16 -12.97
CA LYS A 12 10.12 8.93 -13.32
C LYS A 12 10.04 7.86 -12.22
N VAL A 13 9.87 8.27 -10.97
CA VAL A 13 9.93 7.37 -9.80
C VAL A 13 8.54 7.03 -9.27
N ALA A 14 7.58 7.95 -9.38
CA ALA A 14 6.24 7.79 -8.85
C ALA A 14 5.21 7.43 -9.93
N SER A 15 4.20 6.63 -9.54
CA SER A 15 3.11 6.26 -10.43
C SER A 15 2.22 7.47 -10.78
N ALA A 16 1.55 7.42 -11.93
CA ALA A 16 0.62 8.46 -12.36
C ALA A 16 -0.54 8.70 -11.37
N GLY A 17 -0.84 7.74 -10.50
CA GLY A 17 -1.80 7.89 -9.41
C GLY A 17 -1.27 8.74 -8.24
N TYR A 18 0.02 8.64 -7.92
CA TYR A 18 0.65 9.40 -6.84
C TYR A 18 0.74 10.89 -7.16
N THR A 19 0.98 11.24 -8.43
CA THR A 19 1.09 12.64 -8.88
C THR A 19 -0.25 13.37 -8.99
N ARG A 20 -1.35 12.65 -9.22
CA ARG A 20 -2.69 13.26 -9.34
C ARG A 20 -3.33 13.64 -8.00
N GLY A 21 -2.94 12.99 -6.90
CA GLY A 21 -3.55 13.21 -5.57
C GLY A 21 -2.77 14.11 -4.62
N ARG A 22 -1.53 14.48 -4.97
CA ARG A 22 -0.60 15.18 -4.06
C ARG A 22 -0.01 16.47 -4.63
N VAL A 23 -0.36 16.85 -5.86
CA VAL A 23 0.11 18.10 -6.46
C VAL A 23 -0.93 19.19 -6.18
N PRO A 24 -0.57 20.25 -5.43
CA PRO A 24 -1.44 21.42 -5.25
C PRO A 24 -1.66 22.08 -6.61
N GLN A 25 -2.90 22.43 -6.94
CA GLN A 25 -3.24 23.05 -8.24
C GLN A 25 -2.65 24.46 -8.42
N ASP A 26 -2.09 25.06 -7.36
CA ASP A 26 -1.56 26.42 -7.33
C ASP A 26 -0.08 26.52 -6.88
N LEU A 27 0.71 25.43 -6.94
CA LEU A 27 2.14 25.52 -6.59
C LEU A 27 2.98 26.00 -7.79
N PHE A 28 3.04 27.31 -7.99
CA PHE A 28 3.99 27.93 -8.90
C PHE A 28 5.34 28.12 -8.21
N VAL A 29 6.43 27.85 -8.93
CA VAL A 29 7.80 28.06 -8.44
C VAL A 29 8.10 29.55 -8.54
N VAL A 30 8.12 30.25 -7.40
CA VAL A 30 8.71 31.59 -7.33
C VAL A 30 10.22 31.41 -7.38
N GLU A 31 10.83 31.80 -8.50
CA GLU A 31 12.27 31.82 -8.67
C GLU A 31 12.88 32.89 -7.75
N GLY A 32 13.24 32.46 -6.54
CA GLY A 32 13.70 33.31 -5.45
C GLY A 32 14.92 32.73 -4.73
N GLY A 33 16.02 32.57 -5.45
CA GLY A 33 17.39 32.92 -5.03
C GLY A 33 18.06 32.34 -3.77
N MET A 34 17.42 31.52 -2.93
CA MET A 34 18.05 31.08 -1.66
C MET A 34 17.95 29.59 -1.33
N GLY A 35 17.06 28.83 -1.99
CA GLY A 35 16.92 27.38 -1.76
C GLY A 35 17.77 26.49 -2.68
N ALA A 36 18.31 27.03 -3.78
CA ALA A 36 19.00 26.26 -4.81
C ALA A 36 20.45 25.86 -4.44
N THR A 37 21.07 26.53 -3.48
CA THR A 37 22.44 26.24 -3.02
C THR A 37 22.53 25.02 -2.12
N ALA A 38 21.46 24.67 -1.40
CA ALA A 38 21.41 23.45 -0.59
C ALA A 38 21.33 22.18 -1.46
N LEU A 39 20.60 22.23 -2.58
CA LEU A 39 20.46 21.09 -3.50
C LEU A 39 21.69 20.87 -4.38
N SER A 40 22.48 21.92 -4.65
CA SER A 40 23.71 21.83 -5.45
C SER A 40 24.95 21.44 -4.65
N THR A 41 24.89 21.49 -3.31
CA THR A 41 26.00 21.05 -2.44
C THR A 41 25.91 19.55 -2.11
N ALA A 42 24.74 18.93 -2.27
CA ALA A 42 24.57 17.47 -2.16
C ALA A 42 24.77 16.82 -3.53
N GLY A 43 26.03 16.62 -3.91
CA GLY A 43 26.43 15.98 -5.17
C GLY A 43 25.94 14.54 -5.35
N ASP A 44 25.36 13.93 -4.31
CA ASP A 44 24.85 12.56 -4.34
C ASP A 44 23.41 12.48 -3.79
N PRO A 45 22.44 11.97 -4.58
CA PRO A 45 21.03 11.85 -4.17
C PRO A 45 20.81 10.82 -3.05
N SER A 46 21.79 9.96 -2.75
CA SER A 46 21.78 9.02 -1.63
C SER A 46 21.94 9.73 -0.29
N THR A 47 22.88 10.66 -0.19
CA THR A 47 23.20 11.37 1.06
C THR A 47 22.05 12.28 1.49
N ALA A 48 21.34 12.88 0.53
CA ALA A 48 20.10 13.61 0.80
C ALA A 48 19.01 12.67 1.33
N LEU A 49 18.85 11.47 0.76
CA LEU A 49 17.93 10.45 1.28
C LEU A 49 18.30 10.04 2.72
N GLN A 50 19.59 9.88 3.04
CA GLN A 50 20.03 9.57 4.41
C GLN A 50 19.66 10.66 5.43
N THR A 51 19.70 11.94 5.05
CA THR A 51 19.28 13.04 5.95
C THR A 51 17.76 13.18 6.10
N LEU A 52 16.98 12.62 5.16
CA LEU A 52 15.51 12.57 5.24
C LEU A 52 14.99 11.26 5.85
N VAL A 53 15.85 10.26 6.06
CA VAL A 53 15.55 9.08 6.87
C VAL A 53 15.98 9.39 8.31
N PRO A 54 15.04 9.53 9.26
CA PRO A 54 15.43 9.69 10.66
C PRO A 54 16.17 8.42 11.07
N GLU A 55 17.43 8.56 11.51
CA GLU A 55 18.07 7.50 12.28
C GLU A 55 17.13 7.15 13.44
N ILE A 56 16.89 5.86 13.59
CA ILE A 56 16.18 5.25 14.72
C ILE A 56 16.93 5.54 16.04
N GLY A 57 16.81 6.78 16.52
CA GLY A 57 17.32 7.25 17.79
C GLY A 57 16.16 7.68 18.67
N THR A 58 15.45 6.68 19.20
CA THR A 58 14.62 6.72 20.42
C THR A 58 13.69 7.92 20.69
N THR A 59 12.40 7.56 20.74
CA THR A 59 11.31 8.20 21.52
C THR A 59 10.66 9.47 20.96
N ALA A 60 9.66 9.29 20.10
CA ALA A 60 8.42 10.07 20.16
C ALA A 60 7.31 9.38 19.35
N ALA A 61 6.26 8.97 20.07
CA ALA A 61 5.08 8.33 19.54
C ALA A 61 4.24 9.31 18.70
N ALA A 62 4.22 9.10 17.38
CA ALA A 62 3.15 9.50 16.48
C ALA A 62 3.07 8.42 15.39
N GLU A 63 2.53 7.27 15.79
CA GLU A 63 2.45 6.05 14.99
C GLU A 63 1.34 6.18 13.94
N THR A 64 1.65 6.71 12.76
CA THR A 64 0.97 6.21 11.56
C THR A 64 1.59 4.88 11.23
N ALA A 65 1.03 3.82 11.81
CA ALA A 65 1.47 2.45 11.60
C ALA A 65 1.26 2.04 10.14
N VAL A 66 2.27 2.26 9.30
CA VAL A 66 2.49 1.42 8.13
C VAL A 66 3.01 0.09 8.68
N GLY A 67 2.07 -0.75 9.10
CA GLY A 67 2.35 -2.08 9.59
C GLY A 67 2.93 -2.92 8.47
N SER A 68 4.26 -3.00 8.41
CA SER A 68 4.97 -4.18 7.90
C SER A 68 4.83 -5.31 8.93
N GLY A 69 3.59 -5.62 9.30
CA GLY A 69 3.27 -6.90 9.89
C GLY A 69 3.04 -7.84 8.72
N THR A 70 3.55 -9.06 8.80
CA THR A 70 2.83 -10.15 8.15
C THR A 70 1.42 -10.11 8.75
N ILE A 71 0.50 -9.38 8.11
CA ILE A 71 -0.91 -9.43 8.44
C ILE A 71 -1.22 -10.90 8.22
N ALA A 72 -1.37 -11.65 9.30
CA ALA A 72 -1.92 -12.98 9.27
C ALA A 72 -3.34 -12.76 8.76
N MET A 73 -3.48 -12.75 7.44
CA MET A 73 -4.75 -12.53 6.78
C MET A 73 -5.63 -13.64 7.27
N ASP A 74 -6.65 -13.28 8.06
CA ASP A 74 -7.62 -14.23 8.56
C ASP A 74 -8.07 -15.12 7.41
N GLU A 75 -8.09 -16.44 7.62
CA GLU A 75 -8.45 -17.39 6.57
C GLU A 75 -9.85 -17.10 6.01
N ARG A 76 -10.73 -16.55 6.86
CA ARG A 76 -12.03 -15.98 6.48
C ARG A 76 -11.90 -14.84 5.46
N SER A 77 -11.00 -13.89 5.69
CA SER A 77 -10.74 -12.77 4.78
C SER A 77 -10.12 -13.26 3.47
N LYS A 78 -9.20 -14.23 3.54
CA LYS A 78 -8.62 -14.89 2.37
C LYS A 78 -9.66 -15.62 1.52
N ALA A 79 -10.63 -16.28 2.15
CA ALA A 79 -11.73 -16.95 1.48
C ALA A 79 -12.68 -15.95 0.80
N LYS A 80 -13.05 -14.86 1.49
CA LYS A 80 -13.89 -13.79 0.91
C LYS A 80 -13.24 -13.13 -0.29
N MET A 81 -11.93 -12.87 -0.22
CA MET A 81 -11.16 -12.33 -1.36
C MET A 81 -11.17 -13.25 -2.59
N GLN A 82 -11.30 -14.56 -2.38
CA GLN A 82 -11.38 -15.56 -3.45
C GLN A 82 -12.81 -15.81 -3.96
N GLY A 83 -13.81 -15.10 -3.43
CA GLY A 83 -15.21 -15.29 -3.82
C GLY A 83 -15.95 -16.42 -3.09
N TYR A 84 -15.37 -16.95 -2.01
CA TYR A 84 -16.07 -17.84 -1.08
C TYR A 84 -16.82 -17.01 -0.03
N GLU A 85 -17.81 -17.59 0.64
CA GLU A 85 -18.59 -16.87 1.67
C GLU A 85 -17.75 -16.51 2.91
N GLY A 86 -16.67 -17.25 3.15
CA GLY A 86 -15.85 -17.09 4.34
C GLY A 86 -16.55 -17.57 5.61
N ASP A 87 -17.49 -18.51 5.49
CA ASP A 87 -18.07 -19.22 6.63
C ASP A 87 -17.36 -20.57 6.79
N PRO A 88 -17.01 -21.00 8.03
CA PRO A 88 -16.36 -22.28 8.22
C PRO A 88 -17.36 -23.38 7.91
N CYS A 89 -16.94 -24.35 7.10
CA CYS A 89 -17.70 -25.55 6.84
C CYS A 89 -17.94 -26.30 8.16
N GLY A 90 -19.19 -26.67 8.45
CA GLY A 90 -19.55 -27.38 9.68
C GLY A 90 -18.91 -28.77 9.85
N ASP A 91 -18.47 -29.39 8.75
CA ASP A 91 -17.85 -30.72 8.78
C ASP A 91 -16.32 -30.67 8.90
N CYS A 92 -15.67 -29.83 8.06
CA CYS A 92 -14.21 -29.81 7.95
C CYS A 92 -13.53 -28.50 8.39
N GLY A 93 -14.30 -27.51 8.87
CA GLY A 93 -13.78 -26.26 9.43
C GLY A 93 -13.11 -25.31 8.41
N ASN A 94 -13.09 -25.66 7.12
CA ASN A 94 -12.47 -24.83 6.08
C ASN A 94 -13.43 -23.75 5.54
N TYR A 95 -12.90 -22.61 5.12
CA TYR A 95 -13.66 -21.42 4.70
C TYR A 95 -13.99 -21.39 3.19
N THR A 96 -13.74 -22.49 2.48
CA THR A 96 -13.89 -22.63 1.02
C THR A 96 -15.31 -22.99 0.59
N LEU A 97 -16.31 -22.43 1.27
CA LEU A 97 -17.72 -22.67 0.99
C LEU A 97 -18.20 -21.82 -0.20
N VAL A 98 -18.74 -22.46 -1.24
CA VAL A 98 -19.22 -21.87 -2.49
C VAL A 98 -20.72 -22.08 -2.62
N ARG A 99 -21.44 -21.05 -3.06
CA ARG A 99 -22.85 -21.17 -3.43
C ARG A 99 -23.01 -21.82 -4.80
N ASN A 100 -23.68 -22.97 -4.85
CA ASN A 100 -24.04 -23.70 -6.07
C ASN A 100 -25.57 -23.78 -6.18
N GLY A 101 -26.19 -22.67 -6.58
CA GLY A 101 -27.65 -22.53 -6.57
C GLY A 101 -28.20 -22.27 -5.16
N THR A 102 -29.15 -23.10 -4.72
CA THR A 102 -29.68 -23.08 -3.34
C THR A 102 -28.71 -23.74 -2.35
N CYS A 103 -27.94 -24.71 -2.82
CA CYS A 103 -26.95 -25.41 -2.01
C CYS A 103 -25.68 -24.59 -1.80
N MET A 104 -25.07 -24.73 -0.64
CA MET A 104 -23.68 -24.37 -0.38
C MET A 104 -22.83 -25.62 -0.45
N LYS A 105 -21.64 -25.53 -1.04
CA LYS A 105 -20.70 -26.64 -1.24
C LYS A 105 -19.33 -26.29 -0.71
N CYS A 106 -18.74 -27.15 0.12
CA CYS A 106 -17.36 -27.02 0.52
C CYS A 106 -16.44 -27.66 -0.53
N ASN A 107 -15.49 -26.88 -1.05
CA ASN A 107 -14.53 -27.40 -2.03
C ASN A 107 -13.45 -28.30 -1.40
N THR A 108 -13.27 -28.25 -0.08
CA THR A 108 -12.26 -29.06 0.62
C THR A 108 -12.77 -30.46 0.96
N CYS A 109 -13.96 -30.58 1.55
CA CYS A 109 -14.52 -31.87 1.98
C CYS A 109 -15.71 -32.34 1.13
N GLY A 110 -16.19 -31.54 0.17
CA GLY A 110 -17.31 -31.91 -0.71
C GLY A 110 -18.68 -31.84 -0.05
N ALA A 111 -18.75 -31.51 1.24
CA ALA A 111 -20.00 -31.36 1.97
C ALA A 111 -20.91 -30.30 1.34
N THR A 112 -22.21 -30.57 1.31
CA THR A 112 -23.22 -29.64 0.82
C THR A 112 -24.30 -29.36 1.85
N SER A 113 -24.63 -28.10 2.08
CA SER A 113 -25.72 -27.66 2.98
C SER A 113 -26.77 -26.85 2.22
N GLY A 114 -28.01 -26.80 2.69
CA GLY A 114 -29.05 -25.93 2.11
C GLY A 114 -29.70 -26.42 0.81
N CYS A 115 -29.67 -27.72 0.51
CA CYS A 115 -30.38 -28.28 -0.63
C CYS A 115 -31.84 -28.61 -0.24
N SER A 116 -32.76 -27.66 -0.51
CA SER A 116 -34.21 -27.89 -0.52
C SER A 116 -34.71 -28.10 -1.95
#